data_AF-A0AAD5Q6K1-F1
#
_entry.id   AF-A0AAD5Q6K1-F1
#
_cell.length_a   1.000
_cell.length_b   1.000
_cell.length_c   1.000
_cell.angle_alpha   90.00
_cell.angle_beta   90.00
_cell.angle_gamma   90.00
#
_symmetry.space_group_name_H-M   'P 1'
#
loop_
_entity.id
_entity.type
_entity.pdbx_description
1 polymer ?
#
loop_
_entity_poly.entity_id
_entity_poly.type
_entity_poly.pdbx_seq_one_letter_code
_entity_poly.pdbx_strand_id
1 'polypeptide(L)'
;MVGAVPAAILVRSPTGFSSTVTVPVVPPARPLTRVCKRDSWGEAASTVVVIVRDAAFAVLVAWAMTWVSAAGNIFSGRAVRDQSYDEFFFATLFWIQQFYCFTGTWMQAATLLRRRFLSRPDTYPTLVHCFVRVARRGLVYYAVVVGVWALLALSFSKWEPSVRIRQIKLEFYMYLVGCFVYTVGLGIIGRHIFRFETVEGVDQQQHREPTDSGPAASIAKQGGSIRTSIAEHLMLVMRFSIVRLPMMLCVQLTSMYAQVMKSQHLKVSSDIYVVTFACMALKISVQEIAKRAMLRKNVKHVRTMFLSVAMPTVLIDTQLRVVLQRLKSTQLTITGTALMAACEVAMRIVKTMLVRLECRRLDSRWKRRSSVAPLAGGRSVGVSRGQVEAIKTKLMAFHSAELFSDMLAEYIAMGCSTAALFFYWEHPKYRLGELHALKDVDAGAVSSQNWTQHQSLLLTAQVCVEILVDMASCVVELSLGVSFHEIRRHGTYLVSLSVMLAVVNTFVTAAIYIQSD
;
A
#
# COMPACT_ATOMS: atom_id res chain seq x y z
N MET A 1 -8.61 -6.06 -59.37
CA MET A 1 -9.43 -5.34 -58.39
C MET A 1 -8.51 -4.51 -57.51
N VAL A 2 -8.86 -3.24 -57.37
CA VAL A 2 -8.00 -2.10 -57.01
C VAL A 2 -7.53 -2.19 -55.55
N GLY A 3 -6.21 -2.16 -55.34
CA GLY A 3 -5.59 -2.08 -54.02
C GLY A 3 -5.65 -0.65 -53.47
N ALA A 4 -6.26 -0.47 -52.31
CA ALA A 4 -6.30 0.80 -51.61
C ALA A 4 -4.94 1.10 -50.96
N VAL A 5 -4.25 2.11 -51.48
CA VAL A 5 -3.04 2.70 -50.91
C VAL A 5 -3.45 3.57 -49.71
N PRO A 6 -2.81 3.45 -48.53
CA PRO A 6 -3.06 4.38 -47.44
C PRO A 6 -2.44 5.76 -47.76
N ALA A 7 -3.23 6.82 -47.61
CA ALA A 7 -2.82 8.19 -47.86
C ALA A 7 -1.67 8.62 -46.93
N ALA A 8 -0.50 8.87 -47.51
CA ALA A 8 0.61 9.53 -46.86
C ALA A 8 0.38 11.05 -46.87
N ILE A 9 0.27 11.67 -45.70
CA ILE A 9 0.27 13.14 -45.57
C ILE A 9 1.73 13.59 -45.66
N LEU A 10 2.08 14.19 -46.79
CA LEU A 10 3.42 14.73 -47.06
C LEU A 10 3.49 16.16 -46.51
N VAL A 11 4.07 16.33 -45.32
CA VAL A 11 4.40 17.66 -44.78
C VAL A 11 5.77 18.05 -45.32
N ARG A 12 5.79 19.02 -46.25
CA ARG A 12 7.03 19.57 -46.82
C ARG A 12 7.62 20.59 -45.84
N SER A 13 8.75 20.25 -45.21
CA SER A 13 9.58 21.20 -44.44
C SER A 13 10.59 21.91 -45.38
N PRO A 14 10.85 23.21 -45.23
CA PRO A 14 11.81 23.95 -46.06
C PRO A 14 13.26 23.86 -45.54
N THR A 15 13.67 22.73 -44.96
CA THR A 15 15.10 22.43 -44.70
C THR A 15 15.33 20.93 -44.94
N GLY A 16 16.23 20.62 -45.87
CA GLY A 16 16.47 19.27 -46.37
C GLY A 16 17.08 18.36 -45.31
N PHE A 17 16.26 17.48 -44.72
CA PHE A 17 16.68 16.20 -44.16
C PHE A 17 15.45 15.28 -44.16
N SER A 18 15.42 14.28 -45.04
CA SER A 18 14.32 13.32 -45.16
C SER A 18 14.51 12.22 -44.10
N SER A 19 13.77 12.30 -43.00
CA SER A 19 13.63 11.21 -42.03
C SER A 19 12.17 10.80 -41.98
N THR A 20 11.86 9.60 -42.44
CA THR A 20 10.52 9.02 -42.41
C THR A 20 10.16 8.66 -40.97
N VAL A 21 9.54 9.61 -40.25
CA VAL A 21 8.99 9.35 -38.92
C VAL A 21 7.63 8.68 -39.10
N THR A 22 7.59 7.36 -39.02
CA THR A 22 6.34 6.62 -38.80
C THR A 22 5.83 6.97 -37.40
N VAL A 23 4.90 7.92 -37.33
CA VAL A 23 4.11 8.15 -36.12
C VAL A 23 3.25 6.91 -35.90
N PRO A 24 3.38 6.19 -34.77
CA PRO A 24 2.48 5.09 -34.48
C PRO A 24 1.07 5.66 -34.34
N VAL A 25 0.20 5.32 -35.30
CA VAL A 25 -1.24 5.57 -35.21
C VAL A 25 -1.73 4.80 -33.99
N VAL A 26 -1.94 5.51 -32.88
CA VAL A 26 -2.66 4.98 -31.73
C VAL A 26 -4.06 4.64 -32.24
N PRO A 27 -4.48 3.37 -32.22
CA PRO A 27 -5.81 3.02 -32.70
C PRO A 27 -6.84 3.78 -31.87
N PRO A 28 -7.91 4.30 -32.51
CA PRO A 28 -8.97 4.99 -31.79
C PRO A 28 -9.51 4.06 -30.70
N ALA A 29 -9.63 4.60 -29.48
CA ALA A 29 -10.24 3.90 -28.37
C ALA A 29 -11.60 3.35 -28.82
N ARG A 30 -11.79 2.03 -28.69
CA ARG A 30 -13.04 1.36 -29.04
C ARG A 30 -14.19 2.10 -28.33
N PRO A 31 -15.31 2.39 -29.02
CA PRO A 31 -16.47 2.95 -28.36
C PRO A 31 -16.88 2.04 -27.21
N LEU A 32 -17.30 2.65 -26.09
CA LEU A 32 -17.91 1.99 -24.92
C LEU A 32 -19.21 1.26 -25.34
N THR A 33 -19.08 0.16 -26.06
CA THR A 33 -20.19 -0.73 -26.39
C THR A 33 -20.49 -1.61 -25.18
N ARG A 34 -21.79 -1.76 -24.88
CA ARG A 34 -22.36 -2.58 -23.81
C ARG A 34 -21.59 -3.89 -23.65
N VAL A 35 -20.86 -4.02 -22.53
CA VAL A 35 -20.31 -5.29 -22.08
C VAL A 35 -21.48 -6.25 -21.91
N CYS A 36 -21.43 -7.39 -22.60
CA CYS A 36 -22.45 -8.42 -22.51
C CYS A 36 -22.51 -8.93 -21.06
N LYS A 37 -23.70 -9.05 -20.49
CA LYS A 37 -23.92 -9.35 -19.05
C LYS A 37 -23.25 -10.65 -18.57
N ARG A 38 -22.95 -11.58 -19.50
CA ARG A 38 -22.27 -12.86 -19.26
C ARG A 38 -20.75 -12.72 -19.15
N ASP A 39 -20.14 -11.73 -19.80
CA ASP A 39 -18.69 -11.47 -19.74
C ASP A 39 -18.30 -10.78 -18.43
N SER A 40 -19.21 -10.02 -17.80
CA SER A 40 -18.95 -9.30 -16.55
C SER A 40 -18.66 -10.22 -15.35
N TRP A 41 -19.31 -11.38 -15.28
CA TRP A 41 -19.04 -12.36 -14.20
C TRP A 41 -17.66 -13.00 -14.33
N GLY A 42 -17.24 -13.33 -15.56
CA GLY A 42 -15.92 -13.88 -15.84
C GLY A 42 -14.79 -12.87 -15.53
N GLU A 43 -14.99 -11.60 -15.90
CA GLU A 43 -14.02 -10.55 -15.60
C GLU A 43 -13.96 -10.20 -14.11
N ALA A 44 -15.11 -10.18 -13.42
CA ALA A 44 -15.17 -10.03 -11.96
C ALA A 44 -14.44 -11.17 -11.26
N ALA A 45 -14.74 -12.42 -11.61
CA ALA A 45 -14.08 -13.60 -11.05
C ALA A 45 -12.57 -13.57 -11.29
N SER A 46 -12.13 -13.24 -12.51
CA SER A 46 -10.70 -13.09 -12.81
C SER A 46 -10.04 -12.00 -11.98
N THR A 47 -10.74 -10.92 -11.65
CA THR A 47 -10.21 -9.81 -10.85
C THR A 47 -10.08 -10.23 -9.39
N VAL A 48 -11.13 -10.80 -8.80
CA VAL A 48 -11.14 -11.29 -7.42
C VAL A 48 -10.09 -12.39 -7.22
N VAL A 49 -9.98 -13.36 -8.14
CA VAL A 49 -8.96 -14.42 -8.05
C VAL A 49 -7.53 -13.85 -8.03
N VAL A 50 -7.24 -12.84 -8.84
CA VAL A 50 -5.92 -12.19 -8.84
C VAL A 50 -5.67 -11.49 -7.49
N ILE A 51 -6.66 -10.77 -6.97
CA ILE A 51 -6.56 -10.07 -5.69
C ILE A 51 -6.36 -11.08 -4.55
N VAL A 52 -7.19 -12.12 -4.48
CA VAL A 52 -7.11 -13.17 -3.45
C VAL A 52 -5.76 -13.88 -3.50
N ARG A 53 -5.26 -14.22 -4.69
CA ARG A 53 -3.93 -14.83 -4.86
C ARG A 53 -2.83 -13.91 -4.34
N ASP A 54 -2.86 -12.65 -4.73
CA ASP A 54 -1.83 -11.67 -4.37
C ASP A 54 -1.88 -11.38 -2.85
N ALA A 55 -3.08 -11.32 -2.27
CA ALA A 55 -3.30 -11.20 -0.83
C ALA A 55 -2.83 -12.44 -0.08
N ALA A 56 -3.17 -13.65 -0.55
CA ALA A 56 -2.78 -14.90 0.09
C ALA A 56 -1.25 -15.02 0.23
N PHE A 57 -0.49 -14.63 -0.79
CA PHE A 57 0.97 -14.58 -0.69
C PHE A 57 1.46 -13.60 0.38
N ALA A 58 0.87 -12.40 0.46
CA ALA A 58 1.19 -11.42 1.50
C ALA A 58 0.82 -11.93 2.90
N VAL A 59 -0.31 -12.61 3.04
CA VAL A 59 -0.79 -13.23 4.28
C VAL A 59 0.15 -14.35 4.73
N LEU A 60 0.65 -15.20 3.81
CA LEU A 60 1.64 -16.22 4.15
C LEU A 60 2.92 -15.62 4.74
N VAL A 61 3.42 -14.52 4.17
CA VAL A 61 4.58 -13.79 4.73
C VAL A 61 4.24 -13.20 6.10
N ALA A 62 3.06 -12.62 6.26
CA ALA A 62 2.59 -12.12 7.54
C ALA A 62 2.50 -13.23 8.60
N TRP A 63 1.99 -14.41 8.26
CA TRP A 63 1.94 -15.56 9.15
C TRP A 63 3.34 -16.00 9.59
N ALA A 64 4.28 -16.13 8.66
CA ALA A 64 5.67 -16.46 8.98
C ALA A 64 6.29 -15.41 9.92
N MET A 65 6.04 -14.13 9.67
CA MET A 65 6.51 -13.03 10.52
C MET A 65 5.88 -13.07 11.91
N THR A 66 4.56 -13.30 12.02
CA THR A 66 3.86 -13.39 13.30
C THR A 66 4.38 -14.59 14.10
N TRP A 67 4.59 -15.74 13.46
CA TRP A 67 5.14 -16.93 14.09
C TRP A 67 6.52 -16.69 14.68
N VAL A 68 7.43 -16.09 13.91
CA VAL A 68 8.79 -15.77 14.38
C VAL A 68 8.75 -14.69 15.48
N SER A 69 7.85 -13.71 15.38
CA SER A 69 7.65 -12.70 16.43
C SER A 69 7.14 -13.31 17.74
N ALA A 70 6.25 -14.31 17.67
CA ALA A 70 5.76 -15.06 18.83
C ALA A 70 6.90 -15.84 19.53
N ALA A 71 7.90 -16.31 18.78
CA ALA A 71 9.03 -17.04 19.37
C ALA A 71 9.95 -16.16 20.24
N GLY A 72 9.92 -14.83 20.06
CA GLY A 72 10.76 -13.90 20.81
C GLY A 72 12.26 -14.16 20.62
N ASN A 73 12.99 -14.19 21.73
CA ASN A 73 14.44 -14.43 21.71
C ASN A 73 14.76 -15.93 21.66
N ILE A 74 14.89 -16.49 20.46
CA ILE A 74 15.29 -17.89 20.29
C ILE A 74 16.75 -18.16 20.72
N PHE A 75 17.58 -17.11 20.81
CA PHE A 75 19.01 -17.26 21.10
C PHE A 75 19.32 -17.42 22.58
N SER A 76 18.40 -17.09 23.50
CA SER A 76 18.64 -17.27 24.93
C SER A 76 18.45 -18.69 25.43
N GLY A 77 17.85 -19.57 24.61
CA GLY A 77 17.49 -20.93 25.01
C GLY A 77 16.40 -21.00 26.09
N ARG A 78 15.80 -19.85 26.48
CA ARG A 78 14.73 -19.79 27.47
C ARG A 78 13.37 -19.96 26.81
N ALA A 79 12.45 -20.62 27.51
CA ALA A 79 11.06 -20.66 27.10
C ALA A 79 10.47 -19.24 27.06
N VAL A 80 9.52 -19.00 26.15
CA VAL A 80 8.94 -17.66 25.93
C VAL A 80 8.31 -17.07 27.19
N ARG A 81 7.78 -17.92 28.09
CA ARG A 81 7.22 -17.51 29.38
C ARG A 81 8.27 -16.89 30.31
N ASP A 82 9.51 -17.36 30.23
CA ASP A 82 10.61 -17.02 31.15
C ASP A 82 11.49 -15.88 30.62
N GLN A 83 11.30 -15.49 29.35
CA GLN A 83 11.97 -14.31 28.79
C GLN A 83 11.45 -13.04 29.49
N SER A 84 12.34 -12.10 29.80
CA SER A 84 11.91 -10.80 30.34
C SER A 84 11.13 -10.00 29.27
N TYR A 85 10.36 -8.99 29.71
CA TYR A 85 9.67 -8.10 28.77
C TYR A 85 10.65 -7.48 27.75
N ASP A 86 11.77 -6.91 28.24
CA ASP A 86 12.75 -6.22 27.39
C ASP A 86 13.40 -7.21 26.41
N GLU A 87 13.77 -8.41 26.88
CA GLU A 87 14.35 -9.46 26.04
C GLU A 87 13.38 -9.88 24.92
N PHE A 88 12.13 -10.17 25.26
CA PHE A 88 11.11 -10.58 24.30
C PHE A 88 10.79 -9.45 23.31
N PHE A 89 10.64 -8.22 23.80
CA PHE A 89 10.26 -7.05 23.01
C PHE A 89 11.35 -6.68 22.01
N PHE A 90 12.62 -6.59 22.42
CA PHE A 90 13.71 -6.25 21.51
C PHE A 90 14.01 -7.38 20.52
N ALA A 91 13.87 -8.65 20.92
CA ALA A 91 13.97 -9.76 19.97
C ALA A 91 12.84 -9.73 18.93
N THR A 92 11.62 -9.39 19.34
CA THR A 92 10.49 -9.20 18.43
C THR A 92 10.79 -8.06 17.43
N LEU A 93 11.24 -6.89 17.91
CA LEU A 93 11.65 -5.78 17.05
C LEU A 93 12.79 -6.16 16.10
N PHE A 94 13.74 -6.99 16.53
CA PHE A 94 14.81 -7.49 15.67
C PHE A 94 14.26 -8.32 14.51
N TRP A 95 13.36 -9.28 14.78
CA TRP A 95 12.74 -10.09 13.72
C TRP A 95 11.94 -9.23 12.76
N ILE A 96 11.13 -8.33 13.29
CA ILE A 96 10.40 -7.33 12.50
C ILE A 96 11.36 -6.57 11.58
N GLN A 97 12.53 -6.14 12.07
CA GLN A 97 13.49 -5.37 11.29
C GLN A 97 14.00 -6.18 10.10
N GLN A 98 14.26 -7.48 10.29
CA GLN A 98 14.71 -8.35 9.20
C GLN A 98 13.64 -8.48 8.12
N PHE A 99 12.40 -8.74 8.50
CA PHE A 99 11.27 -8.82 7.55
C PHE A 99 11.05 -7.48 6.84
N TYR A 100 11.08 -6.36 7.56
CA TYR A 100 10.92 -5.01 7.00
C TYR A 100 12.04 -4.68 6.01
N CYS A 101 13.30 -4.95 6.36
CA CYS A 101 14.44 -4.71 5.48
C CYS A 101 14.40 -5.56 4.22
N PHE A 102 14.11 -6.85 4.37
CA PHE A 102 13.99 -7.79 3.27
C PHE A 102 12.88 -7.39 2.30
N THR A 103 11.66 -7.17 2.82
CA THR A 103 10.49 -6.83 2.00
C THR A 103 10.57 -5.41 1.43
N GLY A 104 11.15 -4.46 2.15
CA GLY A 104 11.45 -3.12 1.63
C GLY A 104 12.43 -3.16 0.45
N THR A 105 13.50 -3.94 0.57
CA THR A 105 14.47 -4.18 -0.52
C THR A 105 13.80 -4.86 -1.71
N TRP A 106 12.97 -5.87 -1.44
CA TRP A 106 12.18 -6.58 -2.45
C TRP A 106 11.22 -5.66 -3.20
N MET A 107 10.46 -4.84 -2.48
CA MET A 107 9.56 -3.85 -3.07
C MET A 107 10.35 -2.86 -3.96
N GLN A 108 11.50 -2.38 -3.49
CA GLN A 108 12.34 -1.49 -4.28
C GLN A 108 12.89 -2.18 -5.54
N ALA A 109 13.31 -3.43 -5.44
CA ALA A 109 13.73 -4.24 -6.60
C ALA A 109 12.60 -4.45 -7.62
N ALA A 110 11.37 -4.70 -7.16
CA ALA A 110 10.20 -4.83 -8.03
C ALA A 110 9.91 -3.55 -8.84
N THR A 111 10.29 -2.37 -8.34
CA THR A 111 10.15 -1.13 -9.13
C THR A 111 11.10 -1.04 -10.33
N LEU A 112 12.21 -1.79 -10.30
CA LEU A 112 13.27 -1.80 -11.33
C LEU A 112 13.08 -2.90 -12.38
N LEU A 113 12.23 -3.90 -12.13
CA LEU A 113 11.99 -5.04 -13.03
C LEU A 113 11.62 -4.68 -14.47
N ARG A 114 10.97 -3.53 -14.66
CA ARG A 114 10.53 -3.05 -15.99
C ARG A 114 11.51 -2.14 -16.67
N ARG A 115 12.67 -1.92 -16.06
CA ARG A 115 13.70 -1.03 -16.56
C ARG A 115 14.77 -1.83 -17.27
N ARG A 116 15.29 -1.29 -18.36
CA ARG A 116 16.36 -1.91 -19.14
C ARG A 116 17.68 -1.43 -18.59
N PHE A 117 18.51 -2.36 -18.13
CA PHE A 117 19.81 -2.03 -17.56
C PHE A 117 20.83 -1.84 -18.68
N LEU A 118 21.77 -0.90 -18.51
CA LEU A 118 22.85 -0.66 -19.47
C LEU A 118 23.72 -1.92 -19.68
N SER A 119 23.89 -2.72 -18.63
CA SER A 119 24.65 -3.98 -18.72
C SER A 119 23.97 -5.04 -19.62
N ARG A 120 22.65 -4.93 -19.84
CA ARG A 120 21.84 -5.85 -20.66
C ARG A 120 20.68 -5.09 -21.30
N PRO A 121 20.93 -4.31 -22.36
CA PRO A 121 19.93 -3.42 -22.95
C PRO A 121 18.77 -4.17 -23.61
N ASP A 122 19.01 -5.39 -24.10
CA ASP A 122 18.03 -6.15 -24.88
C ASP A 122 17.12 -7.05 -24.03
N THR A 123 17.42 -7.25 -22.74
CA THR A 123 16.69 -8.18 -21.87
C THR A 123 16.20 -7.52 -20.59
N TYR A 124 14.98 -7.84 -20.18
CA TYR A 124 14.48 -7.41 -18.87
C TYR A 124 15.21 -8.14 -17.74
N PRO A 125 15.57 -7.44 -16.65
CA PRO A 125 16.27 -8.03 -15.52
C PRO A 125 15.35 -8.97 -14.73
N THR A 126 15.94 -9.99 -14.11
CA THR A 126 15.23 -10.85 -13.15
C THR A 126 15.07 -10.16 -11.81
N LEU A 127 14.07 -10.56 -11.02
CA LEU A 127 13.81 -9.97 -9.69
C LEU A 127 14.99 -10.19 -8.74
N VAL A 128 15.59 -11.38 -8.79
CA VAL A 128 16.78 -11.72 -8.00
C VAL A 128 17.97 -10.81 -8.37
N HIS A 129 18.17 -10.53 -9.66
CA HIS A 129 19.23 -9.61 -10.09
C HIS A 129 19.03 -8.21 -9.50
N CYS A 130 17.82 -7.66 -9.61
CA CYS A 130 17.48 -6.37 -9.01
C CYS A 130 17.61 -6.38 -7.48
N PHE A 131 17.16 -7.45 -6.83
CA PHE A 131 17.21 -7.61 -5.38
C PHE A 131 18.64 -7.58 -4.85
N VAL A 132 19.52 -8.44 -5.37
CA VAL A 132 20.93 -8.50 -4.95
C VAL A 132 21.61 -7.15 -5.15
N ARG A 133 21.30 -6.46 -6.25
CA ARG A 133 21.90 -5.16 -6.57
C ARG A 133 21.45 -4.05 -5.62
N VAL A 134 20.16 -3.99 -5.29
CA VAL A 134 19.63 -3.06 -4.28
C VAL A 134 20.16 -3.41 -2.89
N ALA A 135 20.16 -4.70 -2.52
CA ALA A 135 20.64 -5.19 -1.22
C ALA A 135 22.11 -4.83 -0.98
N ARG A 136 22.99 -5.09 -1.95
CA ARG A 136 24.43 -4.78 -1.84
C ARG A 136 24.70 -3.30 -1.57
N ARG A 137 23.96 -2.41 -2.24
CA ARG A 137 24.09 -0.96 -2.02
C ARG A 137 23.35 -0.46 -0.78
N GLY A 138 22.28 -1.14 -0.42
CA GLY A 138 21.51 -0.92 0.80
C GLY A 138 22.22 -1.42 2.06
N LEU A 139 23.28 -2.20 1.93
CA LEU A 139 23.98 -2.83 3.06
C LEU A 139 24.48 -1.81 4.08
N VAL A 140 24.97 -0.65 3.64
CA VAL A 140 25.41 0.41 4.56
C VAL A 140 24.23 0.96 5.36
N TYR A 141 23.12 1.29 4.71
CA TYR A 141 21.91 1.75 5.41
C TYR A 141 21.34 0.68 6.35
N TYR A 142 21.38 -0.58 5.93
CA TYR A 142 20.98 -1.71 6.76
C TYR A 142 21.86 -1.82 8.02
N ALA A 143 23.19 -1.83 7.84
CA ALA A 143 24.15 -1.95 8.94
C ALA A 143 24.03 -0.78 9.93
N VAL A 144 23.88 0.45 9.43
CA VAL A 144 23.68 1.64 10.27
C VAL A 144 22.38 1.52 11.08
N VAL A 145 21.26 1.17 10.45
CA VAL A 145 19.97 1.09 11.14
C VAL A 145 19.96 -0.04 12.17
N VAL A 146 20.49 -1.22 11.82
CA VAL A 146 20.61 -2.35 12.76
C VAL A 146 21.55 -2.01 13.92
N GLY A 147 22.70 -1.38 13.64
CA GLY A 147 23.65 -0.96 14.67
C GLY A 147 23.06 0.07 15.64
N VAL A 148 22.35 1.07 15.11
CA VAL A 148 21.63 2.06 15.94
C VAL A 148 20.57 1.37 16.80
N TRP A 149 19.83 0.41 16.26
CA TRP A 149 18.84 -0.35 17.04
C TRP A 149 19.47 -1.21 18.13
N ALA A 150 20.57 -1.89 17.84
CA ALA A 150 21.29 -2.66 18.84
C ALA A 150 21.77 -1.77 19.99
N LEU A 151 22.33 -0.59 19.68
CA LEU A 151 22.75 0.39 20.68
C LEU A 151 21.58 0.94 21.50
N LEU A 152 20.45 1.26 20.86
CA LEU A 152 19.25 1.71 21.56
C LEU A 152 18.70 0.61 22.47
N ALA A 153 18.58 -0.63 21.98
CA ALA A 153 18.13 -1.76 22.79
C ALA A 153 19.01 -1.97 24.04
N LEU A 154 20.34 -1.91 23.88
CA LEU A 154 21.27 -1.98 25.00
C LEU A 154 21.09 -0.80 25.97
N SER A 155 20.84 0.40 25.45
CA SER A 155 20.61 1.60 26.27
C SER A 155 19.32 1.47 27.09
N PHE A 156 18.22 1.01 26.47
CA PHE A 156 16.93 0.78 27.13
C PHE A 156 16.99 -0.35 28.16
N SER A 157 17.75 -1.42 27.88
CA SER A 157 17.93 -2.51 28.85
C SER A 157 18.63 -2.06 30.14
N LYS A 158 19.45 -0.99 30.06
CA LYS A 158 20.14 -0.41 31.23
C LYS A 158 19.36 0.73 31.87
N TRP A 159 18.60 1.47 31.06
CA TRP A 159 17.81 2.60 31.50
C TRP A 159 16.43 2.10 31.90
N GLU A 160 16.23 1.75 33.18
CA GLU A 160 14.93 1.31 33.71
C GLU A 160 13.86 2.43 33.54
N PRO A 161 13.02 2.40 32.50
CA PRO A 161 12.11 3.50 32.23
C PRO A 161 10.93 3.41 33.20
N SER A 162 10.42 4.58 33.61
CA SER A 162 9.19 4.63 34.42
C SER A 162 8.02 3.93 33.72
N VAL A 163 7.09 3.37 34.51
CA VAL A 163 5.93 2.61 34.01
C VAL A 163 5.12 3.39 32.95
N ARG A 164 4.97 4.71 33.10
CA ARG A 164 4.27 5.56 32.10
C ARG A 164 4.97 5.58 30.74
N ILE A 165 6.30 5.60 30.72
CA ILE A 165 7.08 5.60 29.47
C ILE A 165 6.96 4.24 28.78
N ARG A 166 6.97 3.14 29.55
CA ARG A 166 6.75 1.78 29.03
C ARG A 166 5.34 1.61 28.43
N GLN A 167 4.31 2.22 29.04
CA GLN A 167 2.94 2.19 28.50
C GLN A 167 2.80 2.92 27.16
N ILE A 168 3.51 4.03 26.97
CA ILE A 168 3.53 4.77 25.70
C ILE A 168 4.28 3.95 24.62
N LYS A 169 5.17 3.04 25.00
CA LYS A 169 6.05 2.27 24.09
C LYS A 169 6.93 3.18 23.23
N LEU A 170 7.62 4.14 23.86
CA LEU A 170 8.50 5.10 23.17
C LEU A 170 9.53 4.39 22.27
N GLU A 171 10.07 3.27 22.72
CA GLU A 171 11.01 2.40 21.99
C GLU A 171 10.48 2.02 20.59
N PHE A 172 9.20 1.66 20.50
CA PHE A 172 8.55 1.32 19.25
C PHE A 172 8.40 2.54 18.31
N TYR A 173 8.06 3.70 18.85
CA TYR A 173 7.92 4.94 18.06
C TYR A 173 9.27 5.40 17.49
N MET A 174 10.34 5.30 18.27
CA MET A 174 11.70 5.53 17.76
C MET A 174 12.06 4.48 16.72
N TYR A 175 11.69 3.21 16.94
CA TYR A 175 11.89 2.13 15.98
C TYR A 175 11.32 2.46 14.59
N LEU A 176 10.11 2.99 14.56
CA LEU A 176 9.47 3.44 13.33
C LEU A 176 10.26 4.54 12.59
N VAL A 177 10.95 5.41 13.31
CA VAL A 177 11.85 6.41 12.71
C VAL A 177 13.06 5.74 12.05
N GLY A 178 13.62 4.70 12.65
CA GLY A 178 14.70 3.91 12.04
C GLY A 178 14.26 3.20 10.75
N CYS A 179 13.08 2.58 10.76
CA CYS A 179 12.47 2.01 9.56
C CYS A 179 12.25 3.05 8.45
N PHE A 180 11.87 4.28 8.84
CA PHE A 180 11.71 5.39 7.92
C PHE A 180 13.05 5.80 7.28
N VAL A 181 14.11 5.94 8.07
CA VAL A 181 15.47 6.24 7.55
C VAL A 181 15.92 5.18 6.55
N TYR A 182 15.68 3.91 6.86
CA TYR A 182 15.99 2.81 5.93
C TYR A 182 15.21 2.92 4.61
N THR A 183 13.90 3.18 4.67
CA THR A 183 13.04 3.36 3.48
C THR A 183 13.46 4.57 2.63
N VAL A 184 13.86 5.67 3.27
CA VAL A 184 14.44 6.83 2.58
C VAL A 184 15.72 6.42 1.86
N GLY A 185 16.64 5.72 2.55
CA GLY A 185 17.88 5.20 1.96
C GLY A 185 17.64 4.30 0.75
N LEU A 186 16.72 3.34 0.85
CA LEU A 186 16.33 2.49 -0.29
C LEU A 186 15.75 3.31 -1.46
N GLY A 187 14.97 4.34 -1.18
CA GLY A 187 14.45 5.24 -2.21
C GLY A 187 15.55 5.99 -2.96
N ILE A 188 16.59 6.43 -2.24
CA ILE A 188 17.76 7.10 -2.81
C ILE A 188 18.54 6.12 -3.71
N ILE A 189 18.86 4.94 -3.19
CA ILE A 189 19.56 3.88 -3.94
C ILE A 189 18.78 3.50 -5.19
N GLY A 190 17.46 3.31 -5.06
CA GLY A 190 16.60 2.97 -6.17
C GLY A 190 16.62 4.02 -7.29
N ARG A 191 16.60 5.31 -6.94
CA ARG A 191 16.73 6.39 -7.93
C ARG A 191 18.13 6.48 -8.53
N HIS A 192 19.18 6.23 -7.73
CA HIS A 192 20.54 6.19 -8.22
C HIS A 192 20.71 5.09 -9.27
N ILE A 193 20.28 3.86 -8.96
CA ILE A 193 20.30 2.73 -9.90
C ILE A 193 19.49 3.07 -11.16
N PHE A 194 18.29 3.63 -11.00
CA PHE A 194 17.49 4.04 -12.14
C PHE A 194 18.23 5.06 -13.02
N ARG A 195 18.77 6.15 -12.47
CA ARG A 195 19.40 7.21 -13.25
C ARG A 195 20.65 6.75 -13.99
N PHE A 196 21.54 6.05 -13.30
CA PHE A 196 22.89 5.80 -13.82
C PHE A 196 23.08 4.42 -14.46
N GLU A 197 22.18 3.47 -14.22
CA GLU A 197 22.35 2.10 -14.70
C GLU A 197 21.22 1.60 -15.59
N THR A 198 20.20 2.41 -15.83
CA THR A 198 19.13 2.07 -16.77
C THR A 198 19.20 2.94 -18.01
N VAL A 199 18.92 2.35 -19.17
CA VAL A 199 18.89 3.04 -20.47
C VAL A 199 17.95 4.23 -20.41
N GLU A 200 16.75 4.03 -19.83
CA GLU A 200 15.73 5.06 -19.71
C GLU A 200 16.15 6.20 -18.77
N GLY A 201 16.98 5.91 -17.77
CA GLY A 201 17.49 6.91 -16.84
C GLY A 201 18.53 7.82 -17.49
N VAL A 202 19.45 7.23 -18.25
CA VAL A 202 20.52 7.95 -18.97
C VAL A 202 19.93 8.80 -20.10
N ASP A 203 19.02 8.24 -20.90
CA ASP A 203 18.32 8.95 -21.98
C ASP A 203 17.56 10.18 -21.44
N GLN A 204 16.91 10.03 -20.27
CA GLN A 204 16.20 11.12 -19.60
C GLN A 204 17.13 12.18 -19.00
N GLN A 205 18.41 11.85 -18.73
CA GLN A 205 19.42 12.83 -18.34
C GLN A 205 19.98 13.58 -19.55
N GLN A 206 20.27 12.87 -20.63
CA GLN A 206 20.75 13.47 -21.89
C GLN A 206 19.74 14.46 -22.46
N HIS A 207 18.44 14.18 -22.37
CA HIS A 207 17.39 15.13 -22.77
C HIS A 207 17.18 16.30 -21.80
N ARG A 208 17.76 16.27 -20.59
CA ARG A 208 17.62 17.32 -19.57
C ARG A 208 18.81 18.25 -19.48
N GLU A 209 20.00 17.83 -19.90
CA GLU A 209 21.14 18.72 -20.03
C GLU A 209 21.06 19.42 -21.39
N PRO A 210 20.80 20.74 -21.44
CA PRO A 210 20.91 21.47 -22.69
C PRO A 210 22.37 21.41 -23.16
N THR A 211 22.55 21.17 -24.46
CA THR A 211 23.79 20.96 -25.22
C THR A 211 24.78 22.15 -25.22
N ASP A 212 24.70 23.05 -24.24
CA ASP A 212 25.43 24.33 -24.19
C ASP A 212 26.54 24.41 -23.13
N SER A 213 26.83 23.31 -22.42
CA SER A 213 28.00 23.30 -21.52
C SER A 213 29.26 22.95 -22.30
N GLY A 214 29.88 23.98 -22.89
CA GLY A 214 31.20 23.89 -23.51
C GLY A 214 32.29 23.33 -22.57
N PRO A 215 33.44 22.90 -23.12
CA PRO A 215 34.48 22.15 -22.42
C PRO A 215 35.02 22.82 -21.14
N ALA A 216 34.83 24.13 -20.96
CA ALA A 216 35.25 24.88 -19.78
C ALA A 216 34.46 24.57 -18.48
N ALA A 217 33.21 24.10 -18.56
CA ALA A 217 32.40 23.79 -17.37
C ALA A 217 32.78 22.44 -16.70
N SER A 218 33.51 21.59 -17.42
CA SER A 218 33.95 20.27 -16.92
C SER A 218 35.16 20.35 -15.99
N ILE A 219 36.02 21.37 -16.15
CA ILE A 219 37.25 21.56 -15.37
C ILE A 219 36.96 22.20 -14.00
N ALA A 220 35.91 23.03 -13.89
CA ALA A 220 35.53 23.69 -12.63
C ALA A 220 34.85 22.77 -11.60
N LYS A 221 34.38 21.58 -11.99
CA LYS A 221 33.69 20.62 -11.08
C LYS A 221 34.63 19.66 -10.35
N GLN A 222 35.92 19.64 -10.68
CA GLN A 222 36.87 18.65 -10.14
C GLN A 222 37.52 19.04 -8.81
N GLY A 223 37.28 20.27 -8.32
CA GLY A 223 37.84 20.81 -7.06
C GLY A 223 36.86 20.90 -5.88
N GLY A 224 35.74 20.17 -5.91
CA GLY A 224 34.73 20.22 -4.84
C GLY A 224 35.18 19.51 -3.56
N SER A 225 35.52 20.28 -2.53
CA SER A 225 35.82 19.85 -1.16
C SER A 225 34.82 18.79 -0.65
N ILE A 226 35.30 17.78 0.09
CA ILE A 226 34.48 16.73 0.76
C ILE A 226 33.22 17.30 1.46
N ARG A 227 33.32 18.54 1.96
CA ARG A 227 32.24 19.27 2.64
C ARG A 227 31.04 19.59 1.73
N THR A 228 31.25 19.86 0.44
CA THR A 228 30.16 20.11 -0.52
C THR A 228 29.42 18.82 -0.88
N SER A 229 30.14 17.70 -0.99
CA SER A 229 29.54 16.38 -1.24
C SER A 229 28.61 15.91 -0.10
N ILE A 230 29.00 16.15 1.16
CA ILE A 230 28.17 15.82 2.32
C ILE A 230 26.89 16.68 2.35
N ALA A 231 27.01 17.99 2.08
CA ALA A 231 25.86 18.89 2.04
C ALA A 231 24.86 18.52 0.93
N GLU A 232 25.36 18.15 -0.26
CA GLU A 232 24.53 17.67 -1.37
C GLU A 232 23.79 16.37 -1.03
N HIS A 233 24.48 15.41 -0.41
CA HIS A 233 23.86 14.17 0.03
C HIS A 233 22.81 14.42 1.12
N LEU A 234 23.08 15.31 2.08
CA LEU A 234 22.16 15.70 3.13
C LEU A 234 20.90 16.37 2.56
N MET A 235 21.05 17.28 1.60
CA MET A 235 19.91 17.90 0.90
C MET A 235 19.07 16.87 0.15
N LEU A 236 19.71 15.89 -0.48
CA LEU A 236 19.04 14.82 -1.19
C LEU A 236 18.25 13.93 -0.20
N VAL A 237 18.85 13.54 0.91
CA VAL A 237 18.17 12.83 2.01
C VAL A 237 16.98 13.63 2.51
N MET A 238 17.16 14.91 2.84
CA MET A 238 16.09 15.78 3.34
C MET A 238 14.91 15.86 2.35
N ARG A 239 15.20 16.04 1.06
CA ARG A 239 14.16 16.09 0.01
C ARG A 239 13.37 14.79 -0.06
N PHE A 240 14.03 13.65 0.03
CA PHE A 240 13.33 12.36 0.04
C PHE A 240 12.54 12.13 1.32
N SER A 241 13.08 12.54 2.47
CA SER A 241 12.39 12.48 3.76
C SER A 241 11.09 13.27 3.70
N ILE A 242 11.09 14.51 3.19
CA ILE A 242 9.87 15.32 3.05
C ILE A 242 8.81 14.63 2.18
N VAL A 243 9.23 13.99 1.09
CA VAL A 243 8.30 13.30 0.18
C VAL A 243 7.71 12.03 0.81
N ARG A 244 8.46 11.33 1.67
CA ARG A 244 8.03 10.08 2.33
C ARG A 244 7.39 10.31 3.70
N LEU A 245 7.51 11.50 4.27
CA LEU A 245 6.99 11.84 5.59
C LEU A 245 5.50 11.49 5.78
N PRO A 246 4.59 11.72 4.81
CA PRO A 246 3.17 11.36 4.99
C PRO A 246 2.95 9.86 5.23
N MET A 247 3.77 9.01 4.62
CA MET A 247 3.69 7.55 4.82
C MET A 247 4.13 7.17 6.24
N MET A 248 5.20 7.79 6.75
CA MET A 248 5.64 7.59 8.12
C MET A 248 4.57 8.07 9.11
N LEU A 249 4.04 9.28 8.92
CA LEU A 249 2.98 9.83 9.76
C LEU A 249 1.74 8.92 9.74
N CYS A 250 1.41 8.31 8.62
CA CYS A 250 0.34 7.32 8.55
C CYS A 250 0.61 6.13 9.49
N VAL A 251 1.80 5.51 9.45
CA VAL A 251 2.11 4.38 10.37
C VAL A 251 2.04 4.83 11.83
N GLN A 252 2.57 6.02 12.13
CA GLN A 252 2.59 6.55 13.49
C GLN A 252 1.17 6.79 14.02
N LEU A 253 0.33 7.46 13.24
CA LEU A 253 -1.07 7.70 13.58
C LEU A 253 -1.85 6.38 13.72
N THR A 254 -1.61 5.40 12.83
CA THR A 254 -2.29 4.11 12.98
C THR A 254 -1.78 3.31 14.17
N SER A 255 -0.52 3.48 14.55
CA SER A 255 0.01 2.87 15.77
C SER A 255 -0.63 3.49 17.01
N MET A 256 -0.82 4.81 17.04
CA MET A 256 -1.59 5.47 18.09
C MET A 256 -3.04 4.97 18.13
N TYR A 257 -3.68 4.82 16.96
CA TYR A 257 -5.01 4.22 16.85
C TYR A 257 -5.05 2.79 17.40
N ALA A 258 -4.07 1.94 17.07
CA ALA A 258 -3.99 0.58 17.57
C ALA A 258 -3.81 0.53 19.10
N GLN A 259 -3.06 1.47 19.69
CA GLN A 259 -2.97 1.62 21.16
C GLN A 259 -4.33 1.98 21.78
N VAL A 260 -5.07 2.91 21.16
CA VAL A 260 -6.44 3.27 21.58
C VAL A 260 -7.36 2.05 21.49
N MET A 261 -7.32 1.31 20.38
CA MET A 261 -8.13 0.10 20.15
C MET A 261 -7.80 -1.03 21.12
N LYS A 262 -6.52 -1.24 21.44
CA LYS A 262 -6.08 -2.19 22.47
C LYS A 262 -6.74 -1.90 23.83
N SER A 263 -6.97 -0.62 24.13
CA SER A 263 -7.45 -0.13 25.42
C SER A 263 -8.99 -0.06 25.51
N GLN A 264 -9.71 -0.32 24.41
CA GLN A 264 -11.18 -0.32 24.41
C GLN A 264 -11.73 -1.56 25.12
N HIS A 265 -12.50 -1.35 26.19
CA HIS A 265 -13.28 -2.39 26.84
C HIS A 265 -14.73 -2.32 26.37
N LEU A 266 -15.09 -3.11 25.37
CA LEU A 266 -16.46 -3.20 24.84
C LEU A 266 -17.32 -4.01 25.82
N LYS A 267 -18.15 -3.32 26.61
CA LYS A 267 -19.00 -3.96 27.63
C LYS A 267 -20.45 -4.12 27.17
N VAL A 268 -20.94 -3.29 26.26
CA VAL A 268 -22.34 -3.29 25.83
C VAL A 268 -22.45 -3.49 24.31
N SER A 269 -23.50 -4.17 23.84
CA SER A 269 -23.78 -4.35 22.40
C SER A 269 -23.85 -3.02 21.64
N SER A 270 -24.28 -1.93 22.28
CA SER A 270 -24.26 -0.57 21.72
C SER A 270 -22.86 -0.07 21.41
N ASP A 271 -21.88 -0.41 22.24
CA ASP A 271 -20.49 0.06 22.10
C ASP A 271 -19.86 -0.53 20.84
N ILE A 272 -20.23 -1.76 20.48
CA ILE A 272 -19.76 -2.44 19.27
C ILE A 272 -20.24 -1.69 18.03
N TYR A 273 -21.52 -1.28 17.99
CA TYR A 273 -22.04 -0.50 16.87
C TYR A 273 -21.33 0.85 16.78
N VAL A 274 -21.20 1.58 17.90
CA VAL A 274 -20.55 2.90 17.92
C VAL A 274 -19.09 2.81 17.47
N VAL A 275 -18.32 1.86 17.99
CA VAL A 275 -16.92 1.67 17.62
C VAL A 275 -16.77 1.23 16.17
N THR A 276 -17.62 0.32 15.68
CA THR A 276 -17.61 -0.12 14.28
C THR A 276 -17.92 1.05 13.35
N PHE A 277 -18.98 1.81 13.62
CA PHE A 277 -19.33 3.00 12.82
C PHE A 277 -18.24 4.08 12.88
N ALA A 278 -17.64 4.34 14.04
CA ALA A 278 -16.56 5.31 14.18
C ALA A 278 -15.32 4.88 13.37
N CYS A 279 -14.95 3.59 13.41
CA CYS A 279 -13.83 3.07 12.62
C CYS A 279 -14.11 3.11 11.11
N MET A 280 -15.34 2.81 10.70
CA MET A 280 -15.75 2.95 9.29
C MET A 280 -15.73 4.42 8.85
N ALA A 281 -16.23 5.35 9.68
CA ALA A 281 -16.16 6.78 9.39
C ALA A 281 -14.71 7.27 9.28
N LEU A 282 -13.82 6.77 10.13
CA LEU A 282 -12.38 7.05 10.06
C LEU A 282 -11.76 6.49 8.78
N LYS A 283 -12.02 5.21 8.42
CA LYS A 283 -11.59 4.59 7.15
C LYS A 283 -11.99 5.46 5.96
N ILE A 284 -13.27 5.85 5.90
CA ILE A 284 -13.82 6.68 4.82
C ILE A 284 -13.14 8.05 4.78
N SER A 285 -12.99 8.70 5.94
CA SER A 285 -12.38 10.02 6.04
C SER A 285 -10.94 10.00 5.53
N VAL A 286 -10.17 8.99 5.92
CA VAL A 286 -8.77 8.85 5.48
C VAL A 286 -8.68 8.58 3.98
N GLN A 287 -9.52 7.69 3.43
CA GLN A 287 -9.57 7.42 1.99
C GLN A 287 -9.92 8.68 1.18
N GLU A 288 -10.93 9.44 1.61
CA GLU A 288 -11.34 10.67 0.93
C GLU A 288 -10.30 11.79 1.03
N ILE A 289 -9.63 11.94 2.18
CA ILE A 289 -8.52 12.88 2.34
C ILE A 289 -7.36 12.49 1.42
N ALA A 290 -7.00 11.21 1.37
CA ALA A 290 -5.94 10.69 0.49
C ALA A 290 -6.27 10.99 -0.99
N LYS A 291 -7.50 10.67 -1.42
CA LYS A 291 -7.99 10.96 -2.77
C LYS A 291 -7.92 12.45 -3.11
N ARG A 292 -8.45 13.32 -2.24
CA ARG A 292 -8.42 14.78 -2.44
C ARG A 292 -7.00 15.31 -2.49
N ALA A 293 -6.11 14.86 -1.61
CA ALA A 293 -4.71 15.27 -1.61
C ALA A 293 -4.00 14.86 -2.91
N MET A 294 -4.27 13.67 -3.42
CA MET A 294 -3.69 13.16 -4.66
C MET A 294 -4.19 13.90 -5.91
N LEU A 295 -5.49 14.18 -5.97
CA LEU A 295 -6.08 14.95 -7.07
C LEU A 295 -5.55 16.39 -7.08
N ARG A 296 -5.47 17.05 -5.91
CA ARG A 296 -4.89 18.41 -5.78
C ARG A 296 -3.43 18.48 -6.21
N LYS A 297 -2.62 17.48 -5.84
CA LYS A 297 -1.19 17.42 -6.18
C LYS A 297 -0.91 16.93 -7.60
N ASN A 298 -1.96 16.66 -8.41
CA ASN A 298 -1.83 16.11 -9.76
C ASN A 298 -0.91 14.88 -9.83
N VAL A 299 -0.94 14.02 -8.80
CA VAL A 299 -0.07 12.85 -8.71
C VAL A 299 -0.40 11.92 -9.88
N LYS A 300 0.58 11.68 -10.76
CA LYS A 300 0.39 10.86 -11.96
C LYS A 300 0.66 9.36 -11.74
N HIS A 301 1.24 8.98 -10.59
CA HIS A 301 1.68 7.62 -10.34
C HIS A 301 0.62 6.80 -9.58
N VAL A 302 0.03 5.84 -10.28
CA VAL A 302 -0.86 4.79 -9.74
C VAL A 302 -0.26 4.12 -8.50
N ARG A 303 1.06 3.90 -8.48
CA ARG A 303 1.79 3.31 -7.34
C ARG A 303 1.64 4.06 -6.02
N THR A 304 1.72 5.39 -6.06
CA THR A 304 1.56 6.24 -4.88
C THR A 304 0.11 6.27 -4.43
N MET A 305 -0.82 6.03 -5.36
CA MET A 305 -2.23 5.91 -5.04
C MET A 305 -2.53 4.67 -4.24
N PHE A 306 -2.14 3.51 -4.78
CA PHE A 306 -2.30 2.23 -4.10
C PHE A 306 -1.75 2.29 -2.68
N LEU A 307 -0.55 2.83 -2.53
CA LEU A 307 0.06 2.95 -1.21
C LEU A 307 -0.71 3.90 -0.28
N SER A 308 -1.16 5.07 -0.76
CA SER A 308 -1.86 6.05 0.07
C SER A 308 -3.25 5.59 0.52
N VAL A 309 -3.92 4.74 -0.26
CA VAL A 309 -5.27 4.24 0.04
C VAL A 309 -5.20 2.92 0.80
N ALA A 310 -4.45 1.93 0.30
CA ALA A 310 -4.39 0.61 0.91
C ALA A 310 -3.75 0.63 2.30
N MET A 311 -2.70 1.44 2.51
CA MET A 311 -1.94 1.39 3.74
C MET A 311 -2.74 1.77 5.00
N PRO A 312 -3.41 2.94 5.05
CA PRO A 312 -4.27 3.22 6.19
C PRO A 312 -5.41 2.22 6.35
N THR A 313 -6.02 1.77 5.24
CA THR A 313 -7.14 0.81 5.27
C THR A 313 -6.74 -0.53 5.88
N VAL A 314 -5.64 -1.14 5.41
CA VAL A 314 -5.11 -2.40 5.98
C VAL A 314 -4.92 -2.24 7.48
N LEU A 315 -4.25 -1.15 7.88
CA LEU A 315 -3.86 -0.95 9.26
C LEU A 315 -5.07 -0.71 10.16
N ILE A 316 -6.07 0.08 9.74
CA ILE A 316 -7.31 0.33 10.51
C ILE A 316 -8.14 -0.96 10.62
N ASP A 317 -8.43 -1.60 9.49
CA ASP A 317 -9.33 -2.75 9.43
C ASP A 317 -8.78 -3.93 10.23
N THR A 318 -7.46 -4.10 10.26
CA THR A 318 -6.83 -5.16 11.07
C THR A 318 -7.10 -4.97 12.55
N GLN A 319 -6.90 -3.76 13.09
CA GLN A 319 -7.09 -3.53 14.53
C GLN A 319 -8.57 -3.66 14.91
N LEU A 320 -9.48 -3.16 14.05
CA LEU A 320 -10.92 -3.34 14.24
C LEU A 320 -11.28 -4.83 14.29
N ARG A 321 -10.78 -5.63 13.35
CA ARG A 321 -11.04 -7.09 13.32
C ARG A 321 -10.47 -7.80 14.54
N VAL A 322 -9.23 -7.50 14.95
CA VAL A 322 -8.63 -8.07 16.17
C VAL A 322 -9.51 -7.77 17.38
N VAL A 323 -10.07 -6.55 17.50
CA VAL A 323 -10.95 -6.20 18.62
C VAL A 323 -12.31 -6.91 18.53
N LEU A 324 -12.96 -6.94 17.36
CA LEU A 324 -14.26 -7.60 17.17
C LEU A 324 -14.20 -9.13 17.36
N GLN A 325 -13.10 -9.76 16.94
CA GLN A 325 -12.90 -11.21 17.06
C GLN A 325 -12.42 -11.63 18.46
N ARG A 326 -12.07 -10.69 19.34
CA ARG A 326 -11.83 -10.94 20.77
C ARG A 326 -13.11 -11.00 21.60
N LEU A 327 -14.25 -10.63 21.02
CA LEU A 327 -15.55 -10.73 21.69
C LEU A 327 -15.93 -12.21 21.86
N LYS A 328 -16.27 -12.63 23.07
CA LYS A 328 -16.63 -14.02 23.38
C LYS A 328 -17.98 -14.48 22.79
N SER A 329 -18.81 -13.54 22.33
CA SER A 329 -20.12 -13.85 21.74
C SER A 329 -20.01 -14.00 20.22
N THR A 330 -20.19 -15.23 19.74
CA THR A 330 -20.24 -15.55 18.31
C THR A 330 -21.29 -14.71 17.58
N GLN A 331 -22.44 -14.44 18.21
CA GLN A 331 -23.49 -13.60 17.63
C GLN A 331 -23.00 -12.17 17.40
N LEU A 332 -22.33 -11.57 18.39
CA LEU A 332 -21.79 -10.21 18.26
C LEU A 332 -20.70 -10.11 17.19
N THR A 333 -19.84 -11.12 17.07
CA THR A 333 -18.81 -11.18 16.02
C THR A 333 -19.44 -11.35 14.63
N ILE A 334 -20.46 -12.20 14.48
CA ILE A 334 -21.20 -12.36 13.22
C ILE A 334 -21.90 -11.06 12.86
N THR A 335 -22.62 -10.43 13.79
CA THR A 335 -23.34 -9.16 13.56
C THR A 335 -22.38 -8.04 13.18
N GLY A 336 -21.26 -7.89 13.89
CA GLY A 336 -20.24 -6.87 13.58
C GLY A 336 -19.63 -7.07 12.19
N THR A 337 -19.38 -8.32 11.80
CA THR A 337 -18.82 -8.63 10.47
C THR A 337 -19.84 -8.42 9.36
N ALA A 338 -21.08 -8.84 9.56
CA ALA A 338 -22.17 -8.61 8.61
C ALA A 338 -22.45 -7.10 8.42
N LEU A 339 -22.41 -6.33 9.51
CA LEU A 339 -22.56 -4.87 9.46
C LEU A 339 -21.44 -4.22 8.65
N MET A 340 -20.20 -4.64 8.88
CA MET A 340 -19.04 -4.12 8.16
C MET A 340 -19.13 -4.43 6.65
N ALA A 341 -19.49 -5.66 6.29
CA ALA A 341 -19.71 -6.06 4.89
C ALA A 341 -20.87 -5.27 4.24
N ALA A 342 -21.99 -5.08 4.93
CA ALA A 342 -23.11 -4.29 4.41
C ALA A 342 -22.73 -2.82 4.18
N CYS A 343 -22.02 -2.21 5.13
CA CYS A 343 -21.50 -0.84 5.00
C CYS A 343 -20.51 -0.72 3.83
N GLU A 344 -19.62 -1.69 3.65
CA GLU A 344 -18.66 -1.77 2.57
C GLU A 344 -19.35 -1.77 1.19
N VAL A 345 -20.30 -2.69 0.98
CA VAL A 345 -21.07 -2.79 -0.27
C VAL A 345 -21.80 -1.49 -0.58
N ALA A 346 -22.52 -0.95 0.41
CA ALA A 346 -23.25 0.30 0.25
C ALA A 346 -22.31 1.43 -0.17
N MET A 347 -21.14 1.53 0.49
CA MET A 347 -20.12 2.53 0.17
C MET A 347 -19.55 2.37 -1.24
N ARG A 348 -19.24 1.14 -1.68
CA ARG A 348 -18.71 0.87 -3.03
C ARG A 348 -19.73 1.24 -4.11
N ILE A 349 -21.00 0.90 -3.91
CA ILE A 349 -22.10 1.28 -4.82
C ILE A 349 -22.22 2.81 -4.87
N VAL A 350 -22.32 3.47 -3.73
CA VAL A 350 -22.47 4.93 -3.65
C VAL A 350 -21.29 5.64 -4.30
N LYS A 351 -20.05 5.26 -4.01
CA LYS A 351 -18.84 5.84 -4.61
C LYS A 351 -18.85 5.68 -6.14
N THR A 352 -19.18 4.49 -6.64
CA THR A 352 -19.22 4.22 -8.08
C THR A 352 -20.31 5.05 -8.78
N MET A 353 -21.47 5.21 -8.13
CA MET A 353 -22.52 6.11 -8.62
C MET A 353 -22.07 7.57 -8.65
N LEU A 354 -21.39 8.05 -7.60
CA LEU A 354 -20.89 9.43 -7.53
C LEU A 354 -19.86 9.73 -8.63
N VAL A 355 -18.90 8.82 -8.86
CA VAL A 355 -17.92 8.96 -9.95
C VAL A 355 -18.59 8.97 -11.31
N ARG A 356 -19.61 8.13 -11.52
CA ARG A 356 -20.40 8.11 -12.76
C ARG A 356 -21.18 9.41 -12.96
N LEU A 357 -21.77 9.96 -11.90
CA LEU A 357 -22.44 11.25 -11.93
C LEU A 357 -21.46 12.38 -12.24
N GLU A 358 -20.25 12.34 -11.70
CA GLU A 358 -19.20 13.31 -12.02
C GLU A 358 -18.80 13.25 -13.50
N CYS A 359 -18.60 12.06 -14.06
CA CYS A 359 -18.34 11.89 -15.49
C CYS A 359 -19.47 12.46 -16.36
N ARG A 360 -20.72 12.18 -16.00
CA ARG A 360 -21.91 12.73 -16.69
C ARG A 360 -21.99 14.26 -16.58
N ARG A 361 -21.63 14.83 -15.42
CA ARG A 361 -21.59 16.28 -15.22
C ARG A 361 -20.52 16.94 -16.08
N LEU A 362 -19.35 16.31 -16.22
CA LEU A 362 -18.28 16.78 -17.12
C LEU A 362 -18.76 16.78 -18.58
N ASP A 363 -19.46 15.72 -19.01
CA ASP A 363 -20.09 15.66 -20.32
C ASP A 363 -21.09 16.79 -20.55
N SER A 364 -22.01 16.98 -19.61
CA SER A 364 -23.04 18.02 -19.72
C SER A 364 -22.45 19.43 -19.69
N ARG A 365 -21.34 19.66 -18.96
CA ARG A 365 -20.62 20.94 -18.95
C ARG A 365 -19.92 21.20 -20.28
N TRP A 366 -19.28 20.19 -20.85
CA TRP A 366 -18.66 20.29 -22.16
C TRP A 366 -19.70 20.55 -23.26
N LYS A 367 -20.81 19.81 -23.28
CA LYS A 367 -21.90 20.02 -24.25
C LYS A 367 -22.45 21.45 -24.17
N ARG A 368 -22.70 21.96 -22.97
CA ARG A 368 -23.16 23.35 -22.75
C ARG A 368 -22.14 24.40 -23.19
N ARG A 369 -20.85 24.22 -22.93
CA ARG A 369 -19.82 25.18 -23.37
C ARG A 369 -19.62 25.15 -24.88
N SER A 370 -19.71 23.97 -25.49
CA SER A 370 -19.57 23.79 -26.93
C SER A 370 -20.76 24.36 -27.71
N SER A 371 -21.97 24.36 -27.14
CA SER A 371 -23.15 24.96 -27.74
C SER A 371 -23.20 26.50 -27.64
N VAL A 372 -22.47 27.11 -26.70
CA VAL A 372 -22.43 28.58 -26.49
C VAL A 372 -21.26 29.25 -27.23
N ALA A 373 -20.17 28.51 -27.50
CA ALA A 373 -19.00 29.00 -28.22
C ALA A 373 -19.19 29.44 -29.70
N PRO A 374 -20.21 29.02 -30.48
CA PRO A 374 -20.33 29.45 -31.89
C PRO A 374 -20.70 30.92 -32.10
N LEU A 375 -21.22 31.61 -31.07
CA LEU A 375 -21.81 32.95 -31.20
C LEU A 375 -20.84 34.10 -30.86
N ALA A 376 -19.70 33.81 -30.25
CA ALA A 376 -18.69 34.81 -29.90
C ALA A 376 -17.43 34.56 -30.73
N GLY A 377 -17.24 35.31 -31.82
CA GLY A 377 -16.13 35.20 -32.77
C GLY A 377 -14.71 35.46 -32.23
N GLY A 378 -14.46 35.22 -30.95
CA GLY A 378 -13.13 35.26 -30.34
C GLY A 378 -12.53 33.86 -30.22
N ARG A 379 -11.22 33.73 -30.45
CA ARG A 379 -10.38 32.55 -30.17
C ARG A 379 -10.57 32.08 -28.71
N SER A 380 -11.62 31.32 -28.46
CA SER A 380 -11.85 30.63 -27.20
C SER A 380 -10.91 29.44 -27.14
N VAL A 381 -10.01 29.46 -26.14
CA VAL A 381 -9.25 28.28 -25.70
C VAL A 381 -10.24 27.30 -25.06
N GLY A 382 -11.12 26.74 -25.88
CA GLY A 382 -12.13 25.77 -25.46
C GLY A 382 -11.44 24.48 -25.08
N VAL A 383 -11.76 23.96 -23.89
CA VAL A 383 -11.33 22.62 -23.46
C VAL A 383 -11.76 21.61 -24.52
N SER A 384 -10.77 21.06 -25.24
CA SER A 384 -11.02 20.12 -26.34
C SER A 384 -11.75 18.87 -25.82
N ARG A 385 -12.61 18.26 -26.64
CA ARG A 385 -13.26 16.97 -26.33
C ARG A 385 -12.24 15.92 -25.87
N GLY A 386 -11.03 15.95 -26.45
CA GLY A 386 -9.93 15.08 -26.04
C GLY A 386 -9.44 15.31 -24.60
N GLN A 387 -9.45 16.55 -24.10
CA GLN A 387 -9.09 16.85 -22.72
C GLN A 387 -10.15 16.35 -21.73
N VAL A 388 -11.44 16.47 -22.07
CA VAL A 388 -12.54 15.96 -21.23
C VAL A 388 -12.49 14.43 -21.16
N GLU A 389 -12.28 13.75 -22.27
CA GLU A 389 -12.13 12.29 -22.28
C GLU A 389 -10.87 11.83 -21.52
N ALA A 390 -9.77 12.58 -21.60
CA ALA A 390 -8.58 12.31 -20.80
C ALA A 390 -8.84 12.45 -19.29
N ILE A 391 -9.61 13.46 -18.88
CA ILE A 391 -10.00 13.65 -17.47
C ILE A 391 -10.89 12.49 -16.98
N LYS A 392 -11.89 12.08 -17.78
CA LYS A 392 -12.73 10.94 -17.44
C LYS A 392 -11.94 9.64 -17.33
N THR A 393 -11.10 9.36 -18.32
CA THR A 393 -10.25 8.16 -18.33
C THR A 393 -9.38 8.12 -17.08
N LYS A 394 -8.78 9.26 -16.72
CA LYS A 394 -7.99 9.41 -15.50
C LYS A 394 -8.83 9.19 -14.24
N LEU A 395 -10.03 9.77 -14.16
CA LEU A 395 -10.94 9.61 -13.02
C LEU A 395 -11.40 8.16 -12.83
N MET A 396 -11.73 7.46 -13.93
CA MET A 396 -12.12 6.05 -13.91
C MET A 396 -10.94 5.13 -13.55
N ALA A 397 -9.75 5.41 -14.08
CA ALA A 397 -8.54 4.69 -13.72
C ALA A 397 -8.22 4.87 -12.23
N PHE A 398 -8.38 6.08 -11.68
CA PHE A 398 -8.26 6.31 -10.24
C PHE A 398 -9.31 5.51 -9.45
N HIS A 399 -10.59 5.60 -9.81
CA HIS A 399 -11.65 4.87 -9.10
C HIS A 399 -11.41 3.35 -9.12
N SER A 400 -11.02 2.79 -10.27
CA SER A 400 -10.67 1.37 -10.35
C SER A 400 -9.50 1.00 -9.43
N ALA A 401 -8.48 1.87 -9.33
CA ALA A 401 -7.32 1.61 -8.49
C ALA A 401 -7.65 1.74 -7.00
N GLU A 402 -8.56 2.66 -6.64
CA GLU A 402 -9.14 2.77 -5.30
C GLU A 402 -9.81 1.45 -4.92
N LEU A 403 -10.77 0.97 -5.73
CA LEU A 403 -11.51 -0.26 -5.48
C LEU A 403 -10.60 -1.49 -5.38
N PHE A 404 -9.65 -1.64 -6.31
CA PHE A 404 -8.68 -2.74 -6.25
C PHE A 404 -7.84 -2.67 -4.97
N SER A 405 -7.41 -1.47 -4.58
CA SER A 405 -6.58 -1.28 -3.39
C SER A 405 -7.33 -1.55 -2.09
N ASP A 406 -8.63 -1.24 -2.07
CA ASP A 406 -9.54 -1.44 -0.93
C ASP A 406 -9.79 -2.94 -0.72
N MET A 407 -10.21 -3.67 -1.77
CA MET A 407 -10.37 -5.13 -1.73
C MET A 407 -9.08 -5.83 -1.27
N LEU A 408 -7.95 -5.48 -1.91
CA LEU A 408 -6.65 -6.05 -1.55
C LEU A 408 -6.28 -5.76 -0.09
N ALA A 409 -6.55 -4.54 0.39
CA ALA A 409 -6.29 -4.16 1.76
C ALA A 409 -7.13 -4.97 2.75
N GLU A 410 -8.38 -5.25 2.40
CA GLU A 410 -9.30 -6.01 3.23
C GLU A 410 -8.86 -7.47 3.42
N TYR A 411 -8.51 -8.17 2.35
CA TYR A 411 -8.00 -9.55 2.45
C TYR A 411 -6.70 -9.64 3.27
N ILE A 412 -5.80 -8.66 3.10
CA ILE A 412 -4.58 -8.58 3.90
C ILE A 412 -4.95 -8.34 5.38
N ALA A 413 -5.89 -7.44 5.66
CA ALA A 413 -6.31 -7.15 7.02
C ALA A 413 -6.93 -8.38 7.71
N MET A 414 -7.79 -9.12 7.01
CA MET A 414 -8.34 -10.40 7.50
C MET A 414 -7.25 -11.42 7.81
N GLY A 415 -6.29 -11.61 6.88
CA GLY A 415 -5.22 -12.59 7.07
C GLY A 415 -4.25 -12.22 8.20
N CYS A 416 -3.90 -10.93 8.32
CA CYS A 416 -3.06 -10.43 9.41
C CYS A 416 -3.77 -10.47 10.77
N SER A 417 -5.06 -10.12 10.86
CA SER A 417 -5.82 -10.21 12.11
C SER A 417 -5.94 -11.66 12.56
N THR A 418 -6.17 -12.58 11.61
CA THR A 418 -6.18 -14.02 11.86
C THR A 418 -4.84 -14.51 12.37
N ALA A 419 -3.74 -14.15 11.71
CA ALA A 419 -2.40 -14.54 12.14
C ALA A 419 -2.16 -14.10 13.59
N ALA A 420 -2.49 -12.84 13.90
CA ALA A 420 -2.34 -12.30 15.25
C ALA A 420 -3.19 -13.08 16.26
N LEU A 421 -4.46 -13.35 15.97
CA LEU A 421 -5.30 -14.12 16.87
C LEU A 421 -4.78 -15.55 17.04
N PHE A 422 -4.43 -16.24 15.96
CA PHE A 422 -3.93 -17.61 16.02
C PHE A 422 -2.67 -17.74 16.89
N PHE A 423 -1.68 -16.86 16.68
CA PHE A 423 -0.40 -16.94 17.41
C PHE A 423 -0.41 -16.26 18.78
N TYR A 424 -1.27 -15.26 19.00
CA TYR A 424 -1.23 -14.42 20.21
C TYR A 424 -2.39 -14.65 21.19
N TRP A 425 -3.35 -15.53 20.88
CA TRP A 425 -4.54 -15.77 21.72
C TRP A 425 -4.20 -16.13 23.17
N GLU A 426 -3.52 -17.26 23.36
CA GLU A 426 -3.10 -17.79 24.67
C GLU A 426 -1.60 -17.58 24.92
N HIS A 427 -0.97 -16.71 24.13
CA HIS A 427 0.46 -16.51 24.21
C HIS A 427 0.87 -15.79 25.50
N PRO A 428 1.86 -16.27 26.27
CA PRO A 428 2.16 -15.79 27.62
C PRO A 428 2.49 -14.29 27.70
N LYS A 429 3.01 -13.70 26.61
CA LYS A 429 3.37 -12.28 26.49
C LYS A 429 2.32 -11.37 25.82
N TYR A 430 1.28 -11.93 25.21
CA TYR A 430 0.24 -11.17 24.50
C TYR A 430 -1.15 -11.31 25.13
N ARG A 431 -1.53 -12.55 25.44
CA ARG A 431 -2.78 -12.96 26.09
C ARG A 431 -4.02 -12.26 25.52
N LEU A 432 -4.19 -12.30 24.19
CA LEU A 432 -5.33 -11.64 23.55
C LEU A 432 -6.68 -12.19 24.05
N GLY A 433 -6.74 -13.47 24.45
CA GLY A 433 -7.93 -14.13 24.98
C GLY A 433 -8.36 -13.71 26.39
N GLU A 434 -7.50 -13.02 27.15
CA GLU A 434 -7.78 -12.62 28.55
C GLU A 434 -8.60 -11.33 28.68
N LEU A 435 -9.09 -10.72 27.59
CA LEU A 435 -9.92 -9.51 27.72
C LEU A 435 -11.16 -9.82 28.57
N HIS A 436 -11.18 -9.21 29.76
CA HIS A 436 -12.10 -9.52 30.85
C HIS A 436 -13.54 -9.68 30.37
N ALA A 437 -14.07 -10.86 30.69
CA ALA A 437 -15.42 -11.28 30.41
C ALA A 437 -16.45 -10.21 30.79
N LEU A 438 -17.48 -10.08 29.95
CA LEU A 438 -18.83 -9.82 30.46
C LEU A 438 -19.02 -10.76 31.65
N LYS A 439 -19.28 -10.19 32.83
CA LYS A 439 -19.33 -10.91 34.09
C LYS A 439 -20.56 -11.81 34.22
N ASP A 440 -21.33 -12.00 33.15
CA ASP A 440 -22.57 -12.75 33.16
C ASP A 440 -22.61 -13.77 32.02
N VAL A 441 -23.08 -14.96 32.40
CA VAL A 441 -23.39 -16.16 31.61
C VAL A 441 -22.24 -17.17 31.43
N ASP A 442 -22.26 -18.15 32.33
CA ASP A 442 -21.81 -19.54 32.21
C ASP A 442 -20.68 -19.81 31.21
N ALA A 443 -19.46 -19.47 31.62
CA ALA A 443 -18.25 -19.91 30.97
C ALA A 443 -18.02 -21.41 31.25
N GLY A 444 -18.70 -22.27 30.48
CA GLY A 444 -18.16 -23.60 30.21
C GLY A 444 -16.74 -23.42 29.66
N ALA A 445 -15.76 -24.11 30.25
CA ALA A 445 -14.37 -24.05 29.83
C ALA A 445 -14.24 -24.54 28.39
N VAL A 446 -14.33 -23.63 27.42
CA VAL A 446 -13.98 -23.91 26.02
C VAL A 446 -12.48 -24.18 26.02
N SER A 447 -12.10 -25.45 25.89
CA SER A 447 -10.70 -25.83 25.72
C SER A 447 -10.11 -25.10 24.50
N SER A 448 -8.84 -24.74 24.57
CA SER A 448 -8.06 -24.08 23.48
C SER A 448 -8.26 -24.72 22.11
N GLN A 449 -8.46 -26.04 22.08
CA GLN A 449 -8.70 -26.85 20.87
C GLN A 449 -10.11 -26.64 20.28
N ASN A 450 -11.14 -26.44 21.12
CA ASN A 450 -12.50 -26.17 20.65
C ASN A 450 -12.67 -24.73 20.17
N TRP A 451 -11.92 -23.78 20.76
CA TRP A 451 -11.89 -22.38 20.34
C TRP A 451 -11.24 -22.20 18.96
N THR A 452 -10.07 -22.80 18.73
CA THR A 452 -9.37 -22.75 17.44
C THR A 452 -10.23 -23.34 16.32
N GLN A 453 -10.94 -24.45 16.55
CA GLN A 453 -11.84 -25.05 15.57
C GLN A 453 -13.05 -24.16 15.26
N HIS A 454 -13.80 -23.69 16.26
CA HIS A 454 -14.97 -22.83 16.02
C HIS A 454 -14.60 -21.48 15.39
N GLN A 455 -13.49 -20.89 15.81
CA GLN A 455 -13.04 -19.61 15.28
C GLN A 455 -12.48 -19.74 13.85
N SER A 456 -11.79 -20.84 13.53
CA SER A 456 -11.35 -21.12 12.16
C SER A 456 -12.51 -21.32 11.18
N LEU A 457 -13.60 -21.97 11.62
CA LEU A 457 -14.81 -22.13 10.82
C LEU A 457 -15.50 -20.78 10.58
N LEU A 458 -15.67 -19.99 11.65
CA LEU A 458 -16.26 -18.66 11.55
C LEU A 458 -15.46 -17.77 10.60
N LEU A 459 -14.13 -17.76 10.73
CA LEU A 459 -13.26 -17.00 9.84
C LEU A 459 -13.35 -17.47 8.39
N THR A 460 -13.35 -18.78 8.16
CA THR A 460 -13.49 -19.34 6.80
C THR A 460 -14.81 -18.89 6.19
N ALA A 461 -15.90 -18.91 6.96
CA ALA A 461 -17.19 -18.39 6.52
C ALA A 461 -17.13 -16.88 6.22
N GLN A 462 -16.46 -16.07 7.06
CA GLN A 462 -16.26 -14.64 6.82
C GLN A 462 -15.53 -14.36 5.51
N VAL A 463 -14.41 -15.07 5.25
CA VAL A 463 -13.64 -14.93 4.00
C VAL A 463 -14.48 -15.35 2.79
N CYS A 464 -15.22 -16.46 2.89
CA CYS A 464 -16.10 -16.91 1.81
C CYS A 464 -17.20 -15.89 1.49
N VAL A 465 -17.86 -15.35 2.52
CA VAL A 465 -18.89 -14.31 2.35
C VAL A 465 -18.27 -13.07 1.68
N GLU A 466 -17.09 -12.64 2.12
CA GLU A 466 -16.41 -11.49 1.53
C GLU A 466 -16.08 -11.70 0.05
N ILE A 467 -15.55 -12.87 -0.32
CA ILE A 467 -15.26 -13.21 -1.72
C ILE A 467 -16.54 -13.12 -2.57
N LEU A 468 -17.67 -13.60 -2.06
CA LEU A 468 -18.95 -13.54 -2.76
C LEU A 468 -19.46 -12.09 -2.88
N VAL A 469 -19.33 -11.31 -1.82
CA VAL A 469 -19.73 -9.91 -1.76
C VAL A 469 -18.87 -9.04 -2.68
N ASP A 470 -17.56 -9.23 -2.68
CA ASP A 470 -16.61 -8.58 -3.59
C ASP A 470 -16.89 -8.94 -5.04
N MET A 471 -17.17 -10.21 -5.32
CA MET A 471 -17.53 -10.65 -6.66
C MET A 471 -18.81 -9.98 -7.15
N ALA A 472 -19.86 -9.96 -6.33
CA ALA A 472 -21.11 -9.26 -6.65
C ALA A 472 -20.89 -7.76 -6.86
N SER A 473 -20.09 -7.13 -5.99
CA SER A 473 -19.75 -5.70 -6.09
C SER A 473 -18.96 -5.40 -7.37
N CYS A 474 -17.96 -6.23 -7.72
CA CYS A 474 -17.21 -6.13 -8.96
C CYS A 474 -18.12 -6.24 -10.19
N VAL A 475 -19.10 -7.15 -10.18
CA VAL A 475 -20.08 -7.28 -11.29
C VAL A 475 -20.88 -5.99 -11.44
N VAL A 476 -21.34 -5.40 -10.34
CA VAL A 476 -22.04 -4.10 -10.36
C VAL A 476 -21.11 -3.01 -10.91
N GLU A 477 -19.86 -2.93 -10.45
CA GLU A 477 -18.88 -1.93 -10.90
C GLU A 477 -18.53 -2.03 -12.38
N LEU A 478 -18.30 -3.25 -12.88
CA LEU A 478 -18.10 -3.53 -14.30
C LEU A 478 -19.33 -3.12 -15.12
N SER A 479 -20.53 -3.40 -14.63
CA SER A 479 -21.78 -2.98 -15.28
C SER A 479 -21.95 -1.44 -15.31
N LEU A 480 -21.30 -0.74 -14.38
CA LEU A 480 -21.27 0.72 -14.32
C LEU A 480 -20.13 1.34 -15.14
N GLY A 481 -19.26 0.52 -15.76
CA GLY A 481 -18.21 0.93 -16.70
C GLY A 481 -16.81 1.06 -16.10
N VAL A 482 -16.56 0.51 -14.91
CA VAL A 482 -15.21 0.41 -14.33
C VAL A 482 -14.40 -0.64 -15.09
N SER A 483 -13.11 -0.41 -15.33
CA SER A 483 -12.22 -1.41 -15.94
C SER A 483 -11.00 -1.66 -15.07
N PHE A 484 -10.72 -2.93 -14.76
CA PHE A 484 -9.59 -3.34 -13.91
C PHE A 484 -8.33 -3.71 -14.71
N HIS A 485 -8.40 -3.72 -16.05
CA HIS A 485 -7.33 -4.21 -16.91
C HIS A 485 -6.02 -3.42 -16.75
N GLU A 486 -6.09 -2.10 -16.62
CA GLU A 486 -4.92 -1.23 -16.49
C GLU A 486 -4.16 -1.45 -15.17
N ILE A 487 -4.85 -1.85 -14.11
CA ILE A 487 -4.27 -2.13 -12.80
C ILE A 487 -3.51 -3.45 -12.83
N ARG A 488 -4.07 -4.48 -13.48
CA ARG A 488 -3.40 -5.78 -13.65
C ARG A 488 -2.05 -5.64 -14.34
N ARG A 489 -1.89 -4.61 -15.18
CA ARG A 489 -0.59 -4.25 -15.76
C ARG A 489 0.45 -3.94 -14.68
N HIS A 490 0.13 -3.67 -13.42
CA HIS A 490 1.10 -3.39 -12.35
C HIS A 490 1.33 -4.56 -11.37
N GLY A 491 0.84 -5.77 -11.69
CA GLY A 491 0.77 -6.94 -10.79
C GLY A 491 2.00 -7.18 -9.90
N THR A 492 3.21 -7.34 -10.45
CA THR A 492 4.41 -7.65 -9.64
C THR A 492 4.73 -6.58 -8.59
N TYR A 493 4.50 -5.31 -8.91
CA TYR A 493 4.67 -4.23 -7.94
C TYR A 493 3.59 -4.27 -6.87
N LEU A 494 2.33 -4.53 -7.26
CA LEU A 494 1.21 -4.62 -6.33
C LEU A 494 1.39 -5.78 -5.36
N VAL A 495 1.79 -6.97 -5.82
CA VAL A 495 2.13 -8.11 -4.94
C VAL A 495 3.22 -7.72 -3.94
N SER A 496 4.29 -7.07 -4.41
CA SER A 496 5.40 -6.66 -3.54
C SER A 496 4.96 -5.59 -2.52
N LEU A 497 4.06 -4.69 -2.93
CA LEU A 497 3.45 -3.71 -2.05
C LEU A 497 2.55 -4.39 -1.00
N SER A 498 1.71 -5.35 -1.40
CA SER A 498 0.86 -6.13 -0.50
C SER A 498 1.66 -6.82 0.59
N VAL A 499 2.78 -7.46 0.23
CA VAL A 499 3.70 -8.08 1.19
C VAL A 499 4.25 -7.05 2.17
N MET A 500 4.67 -5.88 1.68
CA MET A 500 5.16 -4.81 2.55
C MET A 500 4.06 -4.29 3.50
N LEU A 501 2.83 -4.12 3.01
CA LEU A 501 1.69 -3.70 3.84
C LEU A 501 1.38 -4.72 4.92
N ALA A 502 1.39 -6.01 4.57
CA ALA A 502 1.17 -7.10 5.50
C ALA A 502 2.27 -7.14 6.59
N VAL A 503 3.53 -6.95 6.22
CA VAL A 503 4.66 -6.85 7.18
C VAL A 503 4.52 -5.64 8.11
N VAL A 504 4.21 -4.45 7.59
CA VAL A 504 4.01 -3.25 8.42
C VAL A 504 2.82 -3.44 9.37
N ASN A 505 1.76 -4.10 8.92
CA ASN A 505 0.58 -4.36 9.72
C ASN A 505 0.80 -5.41 10.82
N THR A 506 1.47 -6.52 10.48
CA THR A 506 1.91 -7.52 11.45
C THR A 506 2.87 -6.89 12.45
N PHE A 507 3.76 -6.00 12.00
CA PHE A 507 4.64 -5.26 12.89
C PHE A 507 3.87 -4.44 13.92
N VAL A 508 2.99 -3.54 13.48
CA VAL A 508 2.19 -2.68 14.38
C VAL A 508 1.45 -3.54 15.41
N THR A 509 0.81 -4.62 14.94
CA THR A 509 0.09 -5.56 15.80
C THR A 509 1.02 -6.27 16.78
N ALA A 510 2.12 -6.85 16.31
CA ALA A 510 3.08 -7.59 17.12
C ALA A 510 3.74 -6.72 18.20
N ALA A 511 4.04 -5.45 17.92
CA ALA A 511 4.70 -4.59 18.89
C ALA A 511 3.72 -3.98 19.90
N ILE A 512 2.51 -3.61 19.47
CA ILE A 512 1.54 -2.90 20.33
C ILE A 512 0.85 -3.84 21.31
N TYR A 513 0.52 -5.07 20.90
CA TYR A 513 -0.22 -5.99 21.76
C TYR A 513 0.62 -6.67 22.84
N ILE A 514 1.95 -6.62 22.79
CA ILE A 514 2.81 -7.14 23.88
C ILE A 514 2.40 -6.45 25.20
N GLN A 515 2.26 -7.24 26.26
CA GLN A 515 1.97 -6.75 27.60
C GLN A 515 3.29 -6.39 28.30
N SER A 516 3.36 -5.17 28.85
CA SER A 516 4.42 -4.79 29.78
C SER A 516 4.00 -5.29 31.16
N ASP A 517 4.76 -6.23 31.72
CA ASP A 517 4.56 -6.79 33.07
C ASP A 517 4.60 -5.68 34.15
#